data_AF-A0A371PVC3-F1
#
_entry.id   AF-A0A371PVC3-F1
#
_cell.length_a   1.000
_cell.length_b   1.000
_cell.length_c   1.000
_cell.angle_alpha   90.00
_cell.angle_beta   90.00
_cell.angle_gamma   90.00
#
_symmetry.space_group_name_H-M   'P 1'
#
loop_
_entity.id
_entity.type
_entity.pdbx_description
1 polymer ?
#
loop_
_entity_poly.entity_id
_entity_poly.type
_entity_poly.pdbx_seq_one_letter_code
_entity_poly.pdbx_strand_id
1 'polypeptide(L)'
;MKPTQRLISALALVATLGGLTACGPEDPYGDSTGGSSASAQPSKKPSPSEGSTDEAGGPGDCGAPPKLPAGHKMVEPAAPPSKGSLSAKDAKPVCTPNGWIYHGQGKAKYYLFARDVKADLATGSGSTKSVPVGELWMHAGDCMTNPSAVKAPYSCSGNIYDITLDSEGNVNSIKEIWHP
;
A
#
# COMPACT_ATOMS: atom_id res chain seq x y z
N MET A 1 30.61 -35.43 18.02
CA MET A 1 31.76 -34.49 18.01
C MET A 1 32.14 -34.20 16.56
N LYS A 2 31.95 -32.94 16.08
CA LYS A 2 32.51 -32.23 14.88
C LYS A 2 32.46 -32.90 13.48
N PRO A 3 32.52 -32.14 12.35
CA PRO A 3 32.80 -30.71 12.23
C PRO A 3 31.80 -29.86 11.42
N THR A 4 31.82 -28.59 11.78
CA THR A 4 31.28 -27.39 11.13
C THR A 4 32.04 -27.08 9.84
N GLN A 5 31.36 -26.72 8.75
CA GLN A 5 31.95 -25.97 7.64
C GLN A 5 31.19 -24.66 7.44
N ARG A 6 31.87 -23.56 7.77
CA ARG A 6 31.51 -22.18 7.43
C ARG A 6 32.17 -21.86 6.10
N LEU A 7 31.41 -21.38 5.13
CA LEU A 7 31.96 -20.73 3.94
C LEU A 7 31.60 -19.24 3.99
N ILE A 8 32.66 -18.45 4.13
CA ILE A 8 32.71 -17.00 4.03
C ILE A 8 32.94 -16.71 2.55
N SER A 9 32.04 -15.98 1.89
CA SER A 9 32.28 -15.44 0.55
C SER A 9 32.08 -13.94 0.55
N ALA A 10 33.12 -13.26 0.11
CA ALA A 10 33.35 -11.83 0.18
C ALA A 10 32.61 -11.03 -0.91
N LEU A 11 32.53 -9.72 -0.63
CA LEU A 11 31.95 -8.64 -1.42
C LEU A 11 32.57 -8.46 -2.82
N ALA A 12 31.75 -7.97 -3.75
CA ALA A 12 32.19 -7.04 -4.79
C ALA A 12 31.13 -5.95 -5.00
N LEU A 13 31.49 -4.71 -4.65
CA LEU A 13 30.75 -3.49 -4.94
C LEU A 13 31.21 -2.98 -6.32
N VAL A 14 30.27 -2.79 -7.25
CA VAL A 14 30.53 -2.10 -8.52
C VAL A 14 29.77 -0.78 -8.49
N ALA A 15 30.50 0.33 -8.41
CA ALA A 15 29.98 1.67 -8.57
C ALA A 15 30.20 2.11 -10.01
N THR A 16 29.12 2.39 -10.74
CA THR A 16 29.18 3.05 -12.04
C THR A 16 28.72 4.50 -11.89
N LEU A 17 29.68 5.42 -12.01
CA LEU A 17 29.47 6.85 -12.22
C LEU A 17 29.42 7.12 -13.73
N GLY A 18 28.43 7.88 -14.16
CA GLY A 18 28.34 8.49 -15.49
C GLY A 18 27.02 9.26 -15.56
N GLY A 19 26.90 10.46 -16.10
CA GLY A 19 27.79 11.34 -16.85
C GLY A 19 26.87 12.43 -17.42
N LEU A 20 27.24 13.69 -17.28
CA LEU A 20 26.45 14.87 -17.66
C LEU A 20 26.21 14.94 -19.18
N THR A 21 24.98 15.25 -19.60
CA THR A 21 24.74 15.96 -20.88
C THR A 21 23.64 17.01 -20.69
N ALA A 22 24.08 18.24 -20.44
CA ALA A 22 23.32 19.44 -20.77
C ALA A 22 23.50 19.72 -22.27
N CYS A 23 22.41 19.89 -23.01
CA CYS A 23 22.38 20.55 -24.33
C CYS A 23 20.94 21.04 -24.61
N GLY A 24 20.76 22.36 -24.67
CA GLY A 24 19.64 23.01 -25.34
C GLY A 24 19.72 22.86 -26.87
N PRO A 25 18.74 23.39 -27.61
CA PRO A 25 18.81 24.79 -28.01
C PRO A 25 17.50 25.58 -27.91
N GLU A 26 17.68 26.89 -27.74
CA GLU A 26 16.70 27.97 -27.88
C GLU A 26 16.85 28.55 -29.30
N ASP A 27 15.76 28.94 -29.95
CA ASP A 27 15.78 29.79 -31.15
C ASP A 27 14.38 30.34 -31.51
N PRO A 28 14.26 31.40 -32.34
CA PRO A 28 13.58 32.65 -31.95
C PRO A 28 12.38 33.03 -32.84
N TYR A 29 11.65 34.07 -32.39
CA TYR A 29 10.88 35.06 -33.16
C TYR A 29 9.99 34.61 -34.34
N GLY A 30 8.68 34.83 -34.16
CA GLY A 30 7.71 34.98 -35.25
C GLY A 30 6.64 35.99 -34.84
N ASP A 31 6.87 37.26 -35.13
CA ASP A 31 5.86 38.33 -35.07
C ASP A 31 4.82 38.08 -36.17
N SER A 32 3.55 38.11 -35.82
CA SER A 32 2.47 38.26 -36.79
C SER A 32 1.36 39.08 -36.14
N THR A 33 1.48 40.37 -36.40
CA THR A 33 0.41 41.35 -36.24
C THR A 33 -0.76 40.96 -37.16
N GLY A 34 -1.96 40.80 -36.59
CA GLY A 34 -3.17 40.49 -37.36
C GLY A 34 -4.41 40.80 -36.54
N GLY A 35 -4.92 42.02 -36.67
CA GLY A 35 -6.14 42.46 -36.00
C GLY A 35 -7.39 41.81 -36.58
N SER A 36 -8.34 41.48 -35.71
CA SER A 36 -9.77 41.46 -36.02
C SER A 36 -10.57 41.59 -34.74
N SER A 37 -11.21 42.75 -34.62
CA SER A 37 -12.20 43.09 -33.61
C SER A 37 -13.42 42.17 -33.74
N ALA A 38 -13.74 41.46 -32.67
CA ALA A 38 -15.07 40.90 -32.46
C ALA A 38 -15.43 41.03 -30.98
N SER A 39 -16.30 42.00 -30.70
CA SER A 39 -16.91 42.22 -29.39
C SER A 39 -17.73 41.01 -28.95
N ALA A 40 -17.38 40.44 -27.81
CA ALA A 40 -18.26 39.54 -27.07
C ALA A 40 -18.36 40.05 -25.62
N GLN A 41 -19.53 40.56 -25.25
CA GLN A 41 -19.88 40.92 -23.87
C GLN A 41 -19.76 39.70 -22.95
N PRO A 42 -19.03 39.77 -21.81
CA PRO A 42 -19.14 38.76 -20.77
C PRO A 42 -20.46 38.97 -20.01
N SER A 43 -21.43 38.10 -20.28
CA SER A 43 -22.64 38.00 -19.46
C SER A 43 -22.33 37.20 -18.19
N LYS A 44 -22.55 37.87 -17.05
CA LYS A 44 -22.82 37.33 -15.71
C LYS A 44 -21.69 36.55 -15.02
N LYS A 45 -21.00 37.28 -14.14
CA LYS A 45 -20.31 36.81 -12.93
C LYS A 45 -21.24 35.90 -12.10
N PRO A 46 -20.91 34.61 -11.89
CA PRO A 46 -21.41 33.89 -10.72
C PRO A 46 -20.65 34.42 -9.50
N SER A 47 -21.37 34.64 -8.41
CA SER A 47 -20.79 34.89 -7.09
C SER A 47 -19.74 33.81 -6.75
N PRO A 48 -18.72 34.13 -5.93
CA PRO A 48 -17.95 33.10 -5.27
C PRO A 48 -18.92 32.39 -4.33
N SER A 49 -19.48 31.26 -4.77
CA SER A 49 -19.99 30.28 -3.83
C SER A 49 -18.80 29.90 -2.97
N GLU A 50 -18.98 30.09 -1.66
CA GLU A 50 -18.13 29.64 -0.60
C GLU A 50 -17.53 28.30 -1.02
N GLY A 51 -16.21 28.33 -1.27
CA GLY A 51 -15.47 27.10 -1.44
C GLY A 51 -15.74 26.31 -0.18
N SER A 52 -16.43 25.18 -0.33
CA SER A 52 -16.31 24.10 0.64
C SER A 52 -14.82 23.82 0.73
N THR A 53 -14.19 24.38 1.75
CA THR A 53 -13.01 23.78 2.32
C THR A 53 -13.44 22.36 2.64
N ASP A 54 -13.08 21.40 1.79
CA ASP A 54 -12.82 20.04 2.21
C ASP A 54 -11.65 20.09 3.19
N GLU A 55 -11.92 20.67 4.36
CA GLU A 55 -11.07 20.60 5.52
C GLU A 55 -11.15 19.15 5.97
N ALA A 56 -10.11 18.42 5.57
CA ALA A 56 -9.79 17.08 6.02
C ALA A 56 -10.19 16.93 7.49
N GLY A 57 -11.16 16.05 7.71
CA GLY A 57 -11.92 15.98 8.95
C GLY A 57 -11.02 15.95 10.18
N GLY A 58 -11.49 16.66 11.21
CA GLY A 58 -10.86 16.71 12.52
C GLY A 58 -10.66 15.32 13.14
N PRO A 59 -9.95 15.25 14.28
CA PRO A 59 -9.76 13.98 14.98
C PRO A 59 -11.13 13.36 15.28
N GLY A 60 -11.40 12.18 14.73
CA GLY A 60 -12.65 11.48 14.99
C GLY A 60 -12.80 11.17 16.48
N ASP A 61 -14.04 10.99 16.94
CA ASP A 61 -14.29 10.53 18.31
C ASP A 61 -14.21 9.00 18.36
N CYS A 62 -12.99 8.47 18.24
CA CYS A 62 -12.78 7.03 18.09
C CYS A 62 -12.79 6.27 19.44
N GLY A 63 -12.83 6.96 20.58
CA GLY A 63 -12.70 6.32 21.90
C GLY A 63 -11.36 5.58 22.06
N ALA A 64 -11.39 4.37 22.64
CA ALA A 64 -10.18 3.55 22.82
C ALA A 64 -9.81 2.77 21.54
N PRO A 65 -8.52 2.65 21.21
CA PRO A 65 -8.08 1.91 20.03
C PRO A 65 -8.41 0.40 20.14
N PRO A 66 -8.69 -0.25 19.00
CA PRO A 66 -8.98 -1.68 18.96
C PRO A 66 -7.81 -2.49 19.54
N LYS A 67 -8.13 -3.44 20.41
CA LYS A 67 -7.15 -4.35 21.01
C LYS A 67 -7.08 -5.64 20.19
N LEU A 68 -5.90 -6.00 19.74
CA LEU A 68 -5.66 -7.27 19.06
C LEU A 68 -5.59 -8.43 20.06
N PRO A 69 -5.98 -9.65 19.67
CA PRO A 69 -5.72 -10.86 20.46
C PRO A 69 -4.22 -11.06 20.71
N ALA A 70 -3.88 -11.80 21.77
CA ALA A 70 -2.48 -12.05 22.10
C ALA A 70 -1.77 -12.83 20.97
N GLY A 71 -0.58 -12.38 20.59
CA GLY A 71 0.21 -12.99 19.50
C GLY A 71 -0.14 -12.51 18.09
N HIS A 72 -1.23 -11.76 17.94
CA HIS A 72 -1.65 -11.18 16.66
C HIS A 72 -0.97 -9.84 16.38
N LYS A 73 -0.76 -9.55 15.10
CA LYS A 73 -0.20 -8.29 14.61
C LYS A 73 -0.92 -7.88 13.34
N MET A 74 -1.32 -6.62 13.26
CA MET A 74 -1.76 -6.04 12.00
C MET A 74 -0.55 -5.60 11.20
N VAL A 75 -0.54 -5.88 9.90
CA VAL A 75 0.51 -5.50 8.97
C VAL A 75 -0.08 -4.97 7.67
N GLU A 76 0.64 -4.07 7.03
CA GLU A 76 0.33 -3.56 5.69
C GLU A 76 1.49 -3.92 4.75
N PRO A 77 1.27 -4.67 3.65
CA PRO A 77 2.29 -4.97 2.66
C PRO A 77 2.95 -3.69 2.13
N ALA A 78 4.27 -3.67 2.15
CA ALA A 78 5.06 -2.54 1.65
C ALA A 78 5.40 -2.67 0.17
N ALA A 79 5.26 -3.88 -0.38
CA ALA A 79 5.43 -4.23 -1.78
C ALA A 79 4.55 -5.45 -2.10
N PRO A 80 4.23 -5.69 -3.39
CA PRO A 80 3.52 -6.90 -3.81
C PRO A 80 4.19 -8.15 -3.21
N PRO A 81 3.46 -8.98 -2.47
CA PRO A 81 4.03 -10.18 -1.86
C PRO A 81 4.54 -11.15 -2.93
N SER A 82 5.57 -11.93 -2.59
CA SER A 82 6.18 -12.89 -3.52
C SER A 82 6.01 -14.32 -3.03
N LYS A 83 6.34 -15.32 -3.86
CA LYS A 83 6.23 -16.74 -3.49
C LYS A 83 7.05 -17.04 -2.22
N GLY A 84 6.35 -17.21 -1.10
CA GLY A 84 6.96 -17.60 0.17
C GLY A 84 7.29 -16.44 1.13
N SER A 85 7.03 -15.18 0.75
CA SER A 85 7.37 -14.06 1.63
C SER A 85 6.43 -12.86 1.55
N LEU A 86 6.45 -12.09 2.63
CA LEU A 86 5.71 -10.83 2.79
C LEU A 86 6.68 -9.76 3.29
N SER A 87 6.83 -8.67 2.53
CA SER A 87 7.43 -7.45 3.06
C SER A 87 6.33 -6.54 3.56
N ALA A 88 6.30 -6.22 4.86
CA ALA A 88 5.20 -5.46 5.45
C ALA A 88 5.65 -4.54 6.58
N LYS A 89 4.95 -3.42 6.74
CA LYS A 89 5.08 -2.51 7.88
C LYS A 89 4.15 -2.97 9.00
N ASP A 90 4.53 -2.73 10.25
CA ASP A 90 3.60 -2.90 11.37
C ASP A 90 2.46 -1.89 11.19
N ALA A 91 1.21 -2.36 11.12
CA ALA A 91 0.05 -1.49 11.00
C ALA A 91 -0.49 -1.10 12.38
N LYS A 92 -0.75 0.19 12.57
CA LYS A 92 -1.24 0.77 13.81
C LYS A 92 -2.63 1.39 13.60
N PRO A 93 -3.50 1.35 14.63
CA PRO A 93 -4.79 2.01 14.54
C PRO A 93 -4.58 3.53 14.47
N VAL A 94 -5.21 4.16 13.49
CA VAL A 94 -5.27 5.60 13.24
C VAL A 94 -6.72 6.00 13.35
N CYS A 95 -6.99 7.03 14.15
CA CYS A 95 -8.33 7.56 14.31
C CYS A 95 -8.67 8.49 13.15
N THR A 96 -9.80 8.25 12.51
CA THR A 96 -10.35 9.08 11.42
C THR A 96 -11.77 9.50 11.76
N PRO A 97 -12.36 10.48 11.04
CA PRO A 97 -13.76 10.83 11.21
C PRO A 97 -14.74 9.64 11.09
N ASN A 98 -14.35 8.59 10.37
CA ASN A 98 -15.16 7.38 10.17
C ASN A 98 -14.83 6.24 11.16
N GLY A 99 -13.99 6.51 12.17
CA GLY A 99 -13.56 5.54 13.18
C GLY A 99 -12.12 5.08 13.02
N TRP A 100 -11.79 3.94 13.65
CA TRP A 100 -10.46 3.36 13.64
C TRP A 100 -10.16 2.62 12.33
N ILE A 101 -9.07 2.98 11.69
CA ILE A 101 -8.50 2.24 10.55
C ILE A 101 -7.05 1.87 10.86
N TYR A 102 -6.50 0.86 10.17
CA TYR A 102 -5.10 0.49 10.34
C TYR A 102 -4.25 1.03 9.20
N HIS A 103 -3.08 1.58 9.54
CA HIS A 103 -2.08 1.99 8.56
C HIS A 103 -0.68 1.54 8.97
N GLY A 104 0.08 1.10 7.98
CA GLY A 104 1.46 0.68 8.06
C GLY A 104 2.38 1.82 8.44
N GLN A 105 3.09 1.66 9.55
CA GLN A 105 4.01 2.65 10.08
C GLN A 105 5.43 2.12 10.19
N GLY A 106 6.40 3.02 10.04
CA GLY A 106 7.81 2.71 10.16
C GLY A 106 8.39 1.91 8.98
N LYS A 107 9.48 1.20 9.25
CA LYS A 107 10.20 0.42 8.24
C LYS A 107 9.53 -0.91 7.98
N ALA A 108 9.52 -1.33 6.72
CA ALA A 108 9.08 -2.66 6.34
C ALA A 108 10.01 -3.74 6.91
N LYS A 109 9.42 -4.82 7.39
CA LYS A 109 10.08 -6.05 7.80
C LYS A 109 9.80 -7.12 6.77
N TYR A 110 10.69 -8.10 6.71
CA TYR A 110 10.54 -9.24 5.82
C TYR A 110 10.12 -10.45 6.64
N TYR A 111 9.05 -11.10 6.21
CA TYR A 111 8.50 -12.30 6.83
C TYR A 111 8.49 -13.44 5.82
N LEU A 112 8.85 -14.64 6.27
CA LEU A 112 8.64 -15.86 5.51
C LEU A 112 7.30 -16.47 5.90
N PHE A 113 6.65 -17.16 4.96
CA PHE A 113 5.51 -18.01 5.31
C PHE A 113 6.01 -19.33 5.88
N ALA A 114 5.37 -19.79 6.97
CA ALA A 114 5.56 -21.15 7.45
C ALA A 114 5.08 -22.16 6.39
N ARG A 115 5.51 -23.42 6.50
CA ARG A 115 5.15 -24.48 5.54
C ARG A 115 3.64 -24.69 5.44
N ASP A 116 2.95 -24.65 6.57
CA ASP A 116 1.51 -24.92 6.69
C ASP A 116 0.76 -23.68 7.19
N VAL A 117 1.00 -22.55 6.53
CA VAL A 117 0.34 -21.28 6.88
C VAL A 117 -1.16 -21.35 6.61
N LYS A 118 -1.95 -20.87 7.57
CA LYS A 118 -3.40 -20.68 7.40
C LYS A 118 -3.64 -19.32 6.75
N ALA A 119 -4.26 -19.32 5.56
CA ALA A 119 -4.52 -18.10 4.80
C ALA A 119 -6.03 -17.91 4.59
N ASP A 120 -6.53 -16.73 4.90
CA ASP A 120 -7.93 -16.36 4.75
C ASP A 120 -8.06 -15.02 4.01
N LEU A 121 -8.91 -14.97 2.98
CA LEU A 121 -9.25 -13.73 2.26
C LEU A 121 -10.62 -13.22 2.67
N ALA A 122 -10.79 -11.91 2.69
CA ALA A 122 -12.05 -11.28 3.00
C ALA A 122 -13.01 -11.42 1.81
N THR A 123 -14.28 -11.75 2.09
CA THR A 123 -15.35 -11.84 1.07
C THR A 123 -16.47 -10.84 1.32
N GLY A 124 -16.23 -9.84 2.16
CA GLY A 124 -17.21 -8.89 2.64
C GLY A 124 -17.18 -8.71 4.15
N SER A 125 -18.11 -7.92 4.68
CA SER A 125 -18.19 -7.61 6.11
C SER A 125 -18.27 -8.87 6.97
N GLY A 126 -17.30 -9.02 7.88
CA GLY A 126 -17.23 -10.12 8.84
C GLY A 126 -17.06 -11.52 8.24
N SER A 127 -16.86 -11.63 6.92
CA SER A 127 -16.84 -12.91 6.21
C SER A 127 -15.49 -13.14 5.56
N THR A 128 -14.95 -14.34 5.76
CA THR A 128 -13.68 -14.76 5.17
C THR A 128 -13.78 -16.14 4.57
N LYS A 129 -12.91 -16.43 3.60
CA LYS A 129 -12.76 -17.75 3.00
C LYS A 129 -11.31 -18.20 3.11
N SER A 130 -11.14 -19.45 3.53
CA SER A 130 -9.81 -20.06 3.57
C SER A 130 -9.33 -20.39 2.16
N VAL A 131 -8.08 -20.04 1.89
CA VAL A 131 -7.45 -20.19 0.57
C VAL A 131 -6.02 -20.72 0.72
N PRO A 132 -5.44 -21.33 -0.32
CA PRO A 132 -4.00 -21.57 -0.35
C PRO A 132 -3.25 -20.25 -0.21
N VAL A 133 -2.11 -20.23 0.50
CA VAL A 133 -1.26 -19.02 0.60
C VAL A 133 -0.88 -18.46 -0.76
N GLY A 134 -0.74 -19.36 -1.75
CA GLY A 134 -0.65 -19.07 -3.18
C GLY A 134 -1.61 -17.99 -3.67
N GLU A 135 -2.89 -18.22 -3.40
CA GLU A 135 -4.00 -17.36 -3.80
C GLU A 135 -3.99 -16.06 -3.02
N LEU A 136 -3.67 -16.10 -1.72
CA LEU A 136 -3.60 -14.89 -0.89
C LEU A 136 -2.52 -13.92 -1.36
N TRP A 137 -1.29 -14.38 -1.63
CA TRP A 137 -0.23 -13.46 -2.05
C TRP A 137 -0.47 -12.91 -3.46
N MET A 138 -1.11 -13.69 -4.34
CA MET A 138 -1.57 -13.20 -5.65
C MET A 138 -2.63 -12.12 -5.49
N HIS A 139 -3.66 -12.37 -4.67
CA HIS A 139 -4.71 -11.38 -4.36
C HIS A 139 -4.13 -10.09 -3.79
N ALA A 140 -3.25 -10.19 -2.80
CA ALA A 140 -2.56 -9.04 -2.22
C ALA A 140 -1.76 -8.26 -3.28
N GLY A 141 -1.06 -8.96 -4.17
CA GLY A 141 -0.32 -8.35 -5.28
C GLY A 141 -1.23 -7.65 -6.28
N ASP A 142 -2.34 -8.28 -6.67
CA ASP A 142 -3.34 -7.72 -7.58
C ASP A 142 -3.97 -6.47 -6.95
N CYS A 143 -4.31 -6.49 -5.66
CA CYS A 143 -4.84 -5.30 -4.98
C CYS A 143 -3.89 -4.11 -4.91
N MET A 144 -2.58 -4.35 -5.00
CA MET A 144 -1.58 -3.29 -5.03
C MET A 144 -1.26 -2.80 -6.44
N THR A 145 -1.48 -3.61 -7.47
CA THR A 145 -0.94 -3.36 -8.82
C THR A 145 -1.95 -3.42 -9.96
N ASN A 146 -3.00 -4.23 -9.80
CA ASN A 146 -4.07 -4.39 -10.78
C ASN A 146 -5.41 -4.75 -10.08
N PRO A 147 -6.04 -3.80 -9.36
CA PRO A 147 -7.24 -4.09 -8.58
C PRO A 147 -8.40 -4.64 -9.42
N SER A 148 -8.47 -4.28 -10.71
CA SER A 148 -9.47 -4.82 -11.65
C SER A 148 -9.30 -6.30 -11.97
N ALA A 149 -8.16 -6.91 -11.68
CA ALA A 149 -7.95 -8.35 -11.83
C ALA A 149 -8.55 -9.17 -10.68
N VAL A 150 -8.86 -8.53 -9.55
CA VAL A 150 -9.47 -9.20 -8.40
C VAL A 150 -10.88 -9.62 -8.75
N LYS A 151 -11.15 -10.92 -8.63
CA LYS A 151 -12.43 -11.52 -8.99
C LYS A 151 -13.31 -11.67 -7.77
N ALA A 152 -14.62 -11.51 -7.98
CA ALA A 152 -15.62 -11.88 -7.01
C ALA A 152 -15.41 -13.34 -6.54
N PRO A 153 -15.62 -13.65 -5.25
CA PRO A 153 -16.26 -12.81 -4.24
C PRO A 153 -15.30 -11.88 -3.47
N TYR A 154 -14.02 -11.78 -3.86
CA TYR A 154 -13.03 -10.97 -3.16
C TYR A 154 -13.07 -9.52 -3.61
N SER A 155 -12.56 -8.62 -2.75
CA SER A 155 -12.40 -7.20 -3.02
C SER A 155 -11.13 -6.69 -2.35
N CYS A 156 -10.56 -5.60 -2.87
CA CYS A 156 -9.41 -4.97 -2.23
C CYS A 156 -9.84 -4.14 -1.03
N SER A 157 -9.52 -4.63 0.17
CA SER A 157 -9.97 -4.07 1.44
C SER A 157 -8.86 -3.35 2.19
N GLY A 158 -8.15 -2.44 1.52
CA GLY A 158 -7.13 -1.59 2.15
C GLY A 158 -5.79 -2.29 2.43
N ASN A 159 -5.60 -3.53 1.98
CA ASN A 159 -4.35 -4.29 2.13
C ASN A 159 -3.88 -4.43 3.59
N ILE A 160 -4.80 -4.54 4.55
CA ILE A 160 -4.45 -4.81 5.95
C ILE A 160 -4.63 -6.29 6.26
N TYR A 161 -3.62 -6.88 6.89
CA TYR A 161 -3.63 -8.30 7.25
C TYR A 161 -3.37 -8.48 8.74
N ASP A 162 -4.16 -9.34 9.38
CA ASP A 162 -3.90 -9.88 10.71
C ASP A 162 -3.02 -11.14 10.57
N ILE A 163 -1.83 -11.11 11.18
CA ILE A 163 -0.89 -12.22 11.15
C ILE A 163 -0.58 -12.75 12.56
N THR A 164 -0.29 -14.04 12.64
CA THR A 164 0.43 -14.63 13.77
C THR A 164 1.75 -15.19 13.29
N LEU A 165 2.74 -15.22 14.19
CA LEU A 165 4.06 -15.77 13.93
C LEU A 165 4.26 -17.07 14.70
N ASP A 166 4.97 -18.02 14.12
CA ASP A 166 5.47 -19.21 14.81
C ASP A 166 6.67 -18.87 15.72
N SER A 167 7.25 -19.89 16.36
CA SER A 167 8.44 -19.74 17.22
C SER A 167 9.71 -19.31 16.48
N GLU A 168 9.75 -19.46 15.15
CA GLU A 168 10.87 -19.06 14.30
C GLU A 168 10.68 -17.64 13.74
N GLY A 169 9.50 -17.05 13.94
CA GLY A 169 9.14 -15.73 13.42
C GLY A 169 8.55 -15.78 12.01
N ASN A 170 8.22 -16.95 11.48
CA ASN A 170 7.53 -17.10 10.20
C ASN A 170 6.02 -16.90 10.39
N VAL A 171 5.33 -16.43 9.35
CA VAL A 171 3.88 -16.26 9.35
C VAL A 171 3.21 -17.63 9.41
N ASN A 172 2.53 -17.89 10.53
CA ASN A 172 1.77 -19.12 10.80
C ASN A 172 0.29 -18.99 10.41
N SER A 173 -0.26 -17.79 10.53
CA SER A 173 -1.56 -17.45 9.95
C SER A 173 -1.54 -16.05 9.36
N ILE A 174 -2.32 -15.83 8.30
CA ILE A 174 -2.53 -14.55 7.67
C ILE A 174 -3.98 -14.43 7.21
N LYS A 175 -4.64 -13.34 7.60
CA LYS A 175 -6.04 -13.08 7.27
C LYS A 175 -6.19 -11.64 6.81
N GLU A 176 -6.76 -11.44 5.62
CA GLU A 176 -7.14 -10.11 5.15
C GLU A 176 -8.27 -9.55 6.04
N ILE A 177 -8.12 -8.30 6.45
CA ILE A 177 -9.16 -7.59 7.19
C ILE A 177 -10.02 -6.85 6.19
N TRP A 178 -11.32 -7.12 6.23
CA TRP A 178 -12.28 -6.38 5.44
C TRP A 178 -12.40 -4.94 5.94
N HIS A 179 -12.29 -4.00 5.02
CA HIS A 179 -12.59 -2.59 5.21
C HIS A 179 -13.50 -2.16 4.06
N PRO A 180 -14.65 -1.52 4.34
CA PRO A 180 -15.53 -0.96 3.32
C PRO A 180 -14.87 0.17 2.53
#